data_AF-D1PNC1-F1
#
_entry.id   AF-D1PNC1-F1
#
_cell.length_a   1.000
_cell.length_b   1.000
_cell.length_c   1.000
_cell.angle_alpha   90.00
_cell.angle_beta   90.00
_cell.angle_gamma   90.00
#
_symmetry.space_group_name_H-M   'P 1'
#
loop_
_entity.id
_entity.type
_entity.pdbx_description
1 polymer ?
#
loop_
_entity_poly.entity_id
_entity_poly.type
_entity_poly.pdbx_seq_one_letter_code
_entity_poly.pdbx_strand_id
1 'polypeptide(L)'
;MLPCWRCGGEAEAKQVSNVGRPLYAVSCKKHYCGAYGCAHRTENEAISYWNTRSVPPIGRCKDCKHKKIISSTIYCDLDECAKNENDFCSDFKPKEDDGSV
;
A
#
# COMPACT_ATOMS: atom_id res chain seq x y z
N MET A 1 -4.43 1.71 -12.93
CA MET A 1 -3.33 1.88 -11.95
C MET A 1 -3.84 1.41 -10.60
N LEU A 2 -3.07 0.61 -9.87
CA LEU A 2 -3.49 0.15 -8.54
C LEU A 2 -3.61 1.30 -7.54
N PRO A 3 -4.50 1.21 -6.53
CA PRO A 3 -4.56 2.18 -5.44
C PRO A 3 -3.22 2.34 -4.72
N CYS A 4 -3.10 3.44 -3.97
CA CYS A 4 -2.00 3.68 -3.07
C CYS A 4 -1.79 2.49 -2.13
N TRP A 5 -0.60 1.89 -2.16
CA TRP A 5 -0.24 0.78 -1.28
C TRP A 5 -0.32 1.15 0.20
N ARG A 6 -0.18 2.43 0.55
CA ARG A 6 -0.11 2.86 1.95
C ARG A 6 -1.48 3.15 2.55
N CYS A 7 -2.36 3.84 1.81
CA CYS A 7 -3.64 4.32 2.35
C CYS A 7 -4.87 3.86 1.55
N GLY A 8 -4.67 3.12 0.46
CA GLY A 8 -5.75 2.66 -0.43
C GLY A 8 -6.44 3.76 -1.23
N GLY A 9 -5.97 5.01 -1.13
CA GLY A 9 -6.49 6.13 -1.91
C GLY A 9 -6.00 6.11 -3.37
N GLU A 10 -6.47 7.07 -4.15
CA GLU A 10 -6.07 7.21 -5.54
C GLU A 10 -4.57 7.48 -5.70
N ALA A 11 -4.02 6.92 -6.77
CA ALA A 11 -2.65 7.11 -7.21
C ALA A 11 -2.64 7.83 -8.57
N GLU A 12 -1.56 8.54 -8.86
CA GLU A 12 -1.37 9.25 -10.12
C GLU A 12 0.09 9.15 -10.57
N ALA A 13 0.29 9.02 -11.89
CA ALA A 13 1.60 9.17 -12.50
C ALA A 13 1.84 10.66 -12.78
N LYS A 14 3.03 11.15 -12.42
CA LYS A 14 3.45 12.53 -12.64
C LYS A 14 4.86 12.58 -13.15
N GLN A 15 5.13 13.54 -14.02
CA GLN A 15 6.48 13.91 -14.38
C GLN A 15 7.14 14.60 -13.17
N VAL A 16 8.32 14.12 -12.79
CA VAL A 16 9.04 14.53 -11.57
C VAL A 16 10.36 15.22 -11.89
N SER A 17 10.84 15.13 -13.13
CA SER A 17 11.93 15.95 -13.65
C SER A 17 11.50 16.66 -14.93
N ASN A 18 11.64 17.98 -14.92
CA ASN A 18 11.47 18.85 -16.09
C ASN A 18 12.80 19.22 -16.75
N VAL A 19 13.93 18.78 -16.17
CA VAL A 19 15.28 19.14 -16.62
C VAL A 19 15.94 17.91 -17.23
N GLY A 20 16.33 18.01 -18.50
CA GLY A 20 16.95 16.92 -19.24
C GLY A 20 15.94 15.88 -19.71
N ARG A 21 16.22 14.59 -19.49
CA ARG A 21 15.30 13.51 -19.89
C ARG A 21 14.13 13.44 -18.92
N PRO A 22 12.88 13.39 -19.42
CA PRO A 22 11.71 13.32 -18.55
C PRO A 22 11.76 12.06 -17.69
N LEU A 23 11.42 12.23 -16.42
CA LEU A 23 11.24 11.13 -15.47
C LEU A 23 9.82 11.16 -14.95
N TYR A 24 9.22 9.99 -14.83
CA TYR A 24 7.86 9.78 -14.37
C TYR A 24 7.89 8.91 -13.12
N ALA A 25 7.11 9.26 -12.11
CA ALA A 25 6.88 8.41 -10.95
C ALA A 25 5.40 8.40 -10.61
N VAL A 26 4.96 7.32 -9.98
CA VAL A 26 3.61 7.22 -9.43
C VAL A 26 3.62 7.62 -7.97
N SER A 27 2.67 8.43 -7.54
CA SER A 27 2.52 8.84 -6.14
C SER A 27 1.06 8.82 -5.70
N CYS A 28 0.82 8.82 -4.40
CA CYS A 28 -0.54 9.00 -3.89
C CYS A 28 -1.00 10.45 -4.04
N LYS A 29 -2.23 10.65 -4.53
CA LYS A 29 -2.84 12.00 -4.64
C LYS A 29 -2.98 12.71 -3.29
N LYS A 30 -3.07 11.95 -2.19
CA LYS A 30 -3.00 12.51 -0.84
C LYS A 30 -1.56 12.89 -0.53
N HIS A 31 -1.21 14.16 -0.70
CA HIS A 31 0.17 14.65 -0.52
C HIS A 31 0.81 14.27 0.83
N TYR A 32 0.04 14.24 1.92
CA TYR A 32 0.51 13.84 3.25
C TYR A 32 0.68 12.31 3.42
N CYS A 33 0.27 11.50 2.44
CA CYS A 33 0.46 10.05 2.47
C CYS A 33 1.94 9.67 2.28
N GLY A 34 2.73 10.48 1.57
CA GLY A 34 4.16 10.21 1.34
C GLY A 34 4.47 8.96 0.51
N ALA A 35 3.45 8.23 0.03
CA ALA A 35 3.64 7.05 -0.80
C ALA A 35 4.08 7.46 -2.20
N TYR A 36 5.27 6.98 -2.59
CA TYR A 36 5.94 7.36 -3.83
C TYR A 36 6.60 6.13 -4.47
N GLY A 37 6.48 5.98 -5.78
CA GLY A 37 7.05 4.90 -6.57
C GLY A 37 8.44 5.24 -7.13
N CYS A 38 9.10 4.26 -7.74
CA CYS A 38 10.36 4.52 -8.43
C CYS A 38 10.15 5.43 -9.65
N ALA A 39 11.15 6.25 -9.98
CA ALA A 39 11.12 7.09 -11.17
C ALA A 39 11.63 6.31 -12.40
N HIS A 40 10.88 6.37 -13.51
CA HIS A 40 11.19 5.71 -14.77
C HIS A 40 11.22 6.71 -15.93
N ARG A 41 11.73 6.28 -17.09
CA ARG A 41 11.88 7.13 -18.27
C ARG A 41 10.57 7.35 -19.02
N THR A 42 9.63 6.43 -18.85
CA THR A 42 8.29 6.54 -19.43
C THR A 42 7.22 6.42 -18.35
N GLU A 43 6.09 7.05 -18.59
CA GLU A 43 4.92 6.95 -17.71
C GLU A 43 4.47 5.48 -17.56
N ASN A 44 4.45 4.73 -18.66
CA ASN A 44 4.04 3.33 -18.66
C ASN A 44 4.95 2.42 -17.82
N GLU A 45 6.27 2.64 -17.82
CA GLU A 45 7.19 1.92 -16.94
C GLU A 45 6.93 2.24 -15.47
N ALA A 46 6.71 3.52 -15.13
CA ALA A 46 6.38 3.93 -13.77
C ALA A 46 5.07 3.30 -13.28
N ILE A 47 4.06 3.27 -14.15
CA ILE A 47 2.77 2.63 -13.88
C ILE A 47 2.94 1.11 -13.74
N SER A 48 3.70 0.48 -14.63
CA SER A 48 3.95 -0.95 -14.58
C SER A 48 4.62 -1.32 -13.27
N TYR A 49 5.71 -0.62 -12.89
CA TYR A 49 6.39 -0.79 -11.61
C TYR A 49 5.46 -0.54 -10.41
N TRP A 50 4.62 0.49 -10.46
CA TRP A 50 3.64 0.73 -9.41
C TRP A 50 2.64 -0.41 -9.23
N ASN A 51 2.34 -1.11 -10.33
CA ASN A 51 1.44 -2.26 -10.37
C ASN A 51 2.15 -3.61 -10.17
N THR A 52 3.50 -3.69 -10.26
CA THR A 52 4.27 -4.94 -10.04
C THR A 52 4.36 -5.33 -8.57
N ARG A 53 3.77 -4.55 -7.65
CA ARG A 53 3.56 -5.01 -6.28
C ARG A 53 2.90 -6.37 -6.37
N SER A 54 3.60 -7.38 -5.86
CA SER A 54 3.14 -8.76 -5.87
C SER A 54 1.68 -8.76 -5.43
N VAL A 55 0.83 -9.47 -6.18
CA VAL A 55 -0.52 -9.81 -5.71
C VAL A 55 -0.36 -11.03 -4.80
N PRO A 56 -0.10 -10.83 -3.50
CA PRO A 56 -0.75 -11.62 -2.46
C PRO A 56 -1.35 -10.62 -1.44
N PRO A 57 -2.26 -11.05 -0.56
CA PRO A 57 -3.33 -10.17 -0.14
C PRO A 57 -2.74 -8.99 0.61
N ILE A 58 -2.71 -7.82 -0.01
CA ILE A 58 -2.42 -6.57 0.67
C ILE A 58 -3.78 -6.11 1.17
N GLY A 59 -4.04 -6.38 2.45
CA GLY A 59 -5.26 -5.98 3.12
C GLY A 59 -4.96 -5.02 4.28
N ARG A 60 -6.03 -4.47 4.86
CA ARG A 60 -5.91 -3.57 6.00
C ARG A 60 -5.67 -4.35 7.28
N CYS A 61 -4.92 -3.78 8.22
CA CYS A 61 -4.67 -4.39 9.53
C CYS A 61 -5.97 -4.78 10.26
N LYS A 62 -7.06 -4.00 10.12
CA LYS A 62 -8.35 -4.33 10.73
C LYS A 62 -8.94 -5.67 10.25
N ASP A 63 -8.61 -6.08 9.03
CA ASP A 63 -9.11 -7.28 8.35
C ASP A 63 -8.09 -8.44 8.41
N CYS A 64 -6.91 -8.21 9.01
CA CYS A 64 -5.81 -9.17 9.09
C CYS A 64 -6.02 -10.16 10.25
N LYS A 65 -5.64 -11.43 10.06
CA LYS A 65 -5.65 -12.45 11.12
C LYS A 65 -4.60 -12.23 12.20
N HIS A 66 -3.53 -11.51 11.89
CA HIS A 66 -2.46 -11.16 12.84
C HIS A 66 -2.80 -9.94 13.71
N LYS A 67 -4.05 -9.45 13.66
CA LYS A 67 -4.52 -8.30 14.43
C LYS A 67 -4.82 -8.71 15.87
N LYS A 68 -4.19 -8.04 16.82
CA LYS A 68 -4.51 -8.12 18.25
C LYS A 68 -4.96 -6.76 18.78
N ILE A 69 -5.94 -6.74 19.69
CA ILE A 69 -6.40 -5.51 20.34
C ILE A 69 -6.00 -5.58 21.81
N ILE A 70 -5.21 -4.61 22.28
CA ILE A 70 -4.81 -4.46 23.68
C ILE A 70 -5.13 -3.03 24.09
N SER A 71 -5.99 -2.85 25.11
CA SER A 71 -6.38 -1.53 25.64
C SER A 71 -6.75 -0.53 24.53
N SER A 72 -7.60 -0.96 23.59
CA SER A 72 -8.07 -0.17 22.43
C SER A 72 -7.01 0.18 21.37
N THR A 73 -5.78 -0.30 21.51
CA THR A 73 -4.72 -0.15 20.50
C THR A 73 -4.60 -1.44 19.68
N ILE A 74 -4.48 -1.31 18.37
CA ILE A 74 -4.25 -2.46 17.48
C ILE A 74 -2.75 -2.74 17.42
N TYR A 75 -2.39 -4.00 17.60
CA TYR A 75 -1.03 -4.52 17.46
C TYR A 75 -1.00 -5.59 16.37
N CYS A 76 0.17 -5.77 15.77
CA CYS A 76 0.45 -6.90 14.89
C CYS A 76 1.18 -8.00 15.67
N ASP A 77 0.63 -9.22 15.67
CA ASP A 77 1.23 -10.37 16.37
C ASP A 77 2.58 -10.81 15.78
N LEU A 78 2.94 -10.36 14.57
CA LEU A 78 4.21 -10.72 13.93
C LEU A 78 5.40 -9.89 14.43
N ASP A 79 5.16 -8.64 14.81
CA ASP A 79 6.22 -7.68 15.16
C ASP A 79 5.97 -6.96 16.50
N GLU A 80 4.87 -7.27 17.18
CA GLU A 80 4.41 -6.68 18.43
C GLU A 80 4.32 -5.15 18.41
N CYS A 81 4.23 -4.53 17.23
CA CYS A 81 4.16 -3.08 17.07
C CYS A 81 2.71 -2.61 16.96
N ALA A 82 2.44 -1.41 17.47
CA ALA A 82 1.17 -0.74 17.28
C ALA A 82 0.97 -0.42 15.78
N LYS A 83 -0.24 -0.69 15.26
CA LYS A 83 -0.64 -0.44 13.87
C LYS A 83 -1.88 0.44 13.83
N ASN A 84 -2.04 1.22 12.76
CA ASN A 84 -3.34 1.81 12.46
C ASN A 84 -4.24 0.74 11.85
N GLU A 85 -5.54 0.74 12.19
CA GLU A 85 -6.51 -0.21 11.66
C GLU A 85 -6.61 -0.18 10.12
N ASN A 86 -6.31 0.98 9.53
CA ASN A 86 -6.38 1.25 8.10
C ASN A 86 -5.04 1.13 7.38
N ASP A 87 -3.95 0.78 8.09
CA ASP A 87 -2.66 0.51 7.48
C ASP A 87 -2.75 -0.75 6.62
N PHE A 88 -2.16 -0.68 5.43
CA PHE A 88 -2.00 -1.83 4.56
C PHE A 88 -0.69 -2.56 4.89
N CYS A 89 -0.72 -3.89 4.86
CA CYS A 89 0.42 -4.73 5.21
C CYS A 89 0.71 -5.74 4.09
N SER A 90 1.99 -5.91 3.74
CA SER A 90 2.43 -6.96 2.78
C SER A 90 2.36 -8.36 3.37
N ASP A 91 2.47 -8.48 4.69
CA ASP A 91 2.31 -9.74 5.44
C ASP A 91 0.85 -9.98 5.83
N PHE A 92 -0.09 -9.23 5.26
CA PHE A 92 -1.51 -9.42 5.52
C PHE A 92 -1.91 -10.85 5.17
N LYS A 93 -2.70 -11.43 6.06
CA LYS A 93 -3.39 -12.68 5.82
C LYS A 93 -4.85 -12.47 6.21
N PRO A 94 -5.81 -12.71 5.31
CA PRO A 94 -7.22 -12.59 5.65
C PRO A 94 -7.55 -13.57 6.79
N LYS A 95 -8.56 -13.24 7.59
CA LYS A 95 -9.16 -14.22 8.49
C LYS A 95 -9.74 -15.35 7.64
N GLU A 96 -9.58 -16.58 8.09
CA GLU A 96 -10.26 -17.71 7.46
C GLU A 96 -11.76 -17.50 7.67
N ASP A 97 -12.55 -17.48 6.58
CA ASP A 97 -14.00 -17.57 6.70
C ASP A 97 -14.29 -18.95 7.28
N ASP A 98 -14.80 -18.99 8.52
CA ASP A 98 -15.44 -20.19 9.03
C ASP A 98 -16.71 -20.37 8.20
N GLY A 99 -16.58 -21.12 7.11
CA GLY A 99 -17.69 -21.54 6.27
C GLY A 99 -18.61 -22.46 7.04
N SER A 100 -19.38 -21.91 7.98
CA SER A 100 -20.47 -22.60 8.63
C SER A 100 -21.69 -22.54 7.69
N VAL A 101 -21.81 -23.57 6.85
CA VAL A 101 -23.10 -24.03 6.28
C VAL A 101 -23.87 -24.77 7.35
#